data_AF-A0A1A3P3P7-F1
#
_entry.id   AF-A0A1A3P3P7-F1
#
_cell.length_a   1.000
_cell.length_b   1.000
_cell.length_c   1.000
_cell.angle_alpha   90.00
_cell.angle_beta   90.00
_cell.angle_gamma   90.00
#
_symmetry.space_group_name_H-M   'P 1'
#
loop_
_entity.id
_entity.type
_entity.pdbx_description
1 polymer ?
#
loop_
_entity_poly.entity_id
_entity_poly.type
_entity_poly.pdbx_seq_one_letter_code
_entity_poly.pdbx_strand_id
1 'polypeptide(L)'
;MIDEVTNDNFDAVSNARGDDGIRSRTLGKAGNDHDLRERRLIGVLRQSLGVHDVRPVMPPAIGGVTMLDDAIGTVSTQRLCLEQHGDTLILRTWLAELKPQAKALYRTERAPRLIKLLSEPDAIWHARPNVYLAFRNAGAPLRLYPHCNLDPIEYIVRWSGDDFTRVGGHPREDLKSTLWPWLRSRQYAGPEDDEQVDGFLDRLGRRDVHLRPSLEVTRSWPWAEAVGLDERGALVADVRSAVGDLLSTINEPPLPASTVSLEQ
;
A
#
# COMPACT_ATOMS: atom_id res chain seq x y z
N MET A 1 -0.64 -9.58 -17.93
CA MET A 1 -1.91 -10.04 -17.32
C MET A 1 -1.80 -9.59 -15.88
N ILE A 2 -2.32 -8.39 -15.61
CA ILE A 2 -2.12 -7.68 -14.34
C ILE A 2 -3.41 -7.92 -13.56
N ASP A 3 -3.35 -8.77 -12.54
CA ASP A 3 -4.48 -8.97 -11.64
C ASP A 3 -4.60 -7.75 -10.71
N GLU A 4 -5.69 -7.01 -10.89
CA GLU A 4 -6.09 -5.85 -10.09
C GLU A 4 -6.45 -6.30 -8.67
N VAL A 5 -5.63 -5.95 -7.68
CA VAL A 5 -5.98 -6.08 -6.27
C VAL A 5 -6.67 -4.80 -5.81
N THR A 6 -7.97 -4.94 -5.53
CA THR A 6 -8.93 -3.89 -5.18
C THR A 6 -8.76 -3.32 -3.76
N ASN A 7 -9.16 -2.06 -3.56
CA ASN A 7 -8.98 -1.23 -2.38
C ASN A 7 -10.24 -0.36 -2.11
N ASP A 8 -11.27 -0.88 -1.42
CA ASP A 8 -12.53 -0.16 -1.11
C ASP A 8 -13.08 -0.41 0.28
N ASN A 9 -13.50 0.72 0.88
CA ASN A 9 -14.52 0.93 1.90
C ASN A 9 -14.59 -0.04 3.10
N PHE A 10 -13.86 0.39 4.11
CA PHE A 10 -13.99 0.06 5.51
C PHE A 10 -15.27 0.68 6.08
N ASP A 11 -16.34 -0.11 6.20
CA ASP A 11 -17.32 0.02 7.29
C ASP A 11 -18.12 -1.27 7.48
N ALA A 12 -18.15 -1.71 8.74
CA ALA A 12 -18.99 -2.74 9.35
C ALA A 12 -18.92 -4.19 8.81
N VAL A 13 -18.20 -5.07 9.53
CA VAL A 13 -18.79 -6.22 10.25
C VAL A 13 -17.88 -6.55 11.45
N SER A 14 -18.30 -6.20 12.66
CA SER A 14 -17.76 -6.80 13.87
C SER A 14 -18.31 -8.22 13.98
N ASN A 15 -17.44 -9.22 14.00
CA ASN A 15 -17.77 -10.50 14.65
C ASN A 15 -16.54 -10.98 15.41
N ALA A 16 -16.55 -10.64 16.70
CA ALA A 16 -15.65 -11.21 17.68
C ALA A 16 -15.91 -12.72 17.77
N ARG A 17 -14.92 -13.53 17.38
CA ARG A 17 -14.82 -14.93 17.76
C ARG A 17 -13.40 -15.24 18.22
N GLY A 18 -13.26 -15.37 19.54
CA GLY A 18 -12.36 -16.26 20.26
C GLY A 18 -10.85 -16.06 20.06
N ASP A 19 -10.21 -15.42 21.03
CA ASP A 19 -8.76 -15.20 21.16
C ASP A 19 -7.99 -16.42 21.74
N ASP A 20 -8.66 -17.54 22.01
CA ASP A 20 -8.03 -18.66 22.74
C ASP A 20 -7.59 -19.80 21.81
N GLY A 21 -6.43 -19.66 21.16
CA GLY A 21 -5.77 -20.82 20.50
C GLY A 21 -4.65 -20.55 19.50
N ILE A 22 -4.29 -19.30 19.20
CA ILE A 22 -3.30 -18.93 18.16
C ILE A 22 -1.85 -19.05 18.68
N ARG A 23 -1.54 -20.14 19.38
CA ARG A 23 -0.15 -20.61 19.51
C ARG A 23 0.04 -21.74 18.48
N SER A 24 0.87 -21.48 17.46
CA SER A 24 1.60 -22.50 16.69
C SER A 24 0.87 -23.22 15.53
N ARG A 25 0.56 -22.50 14.45
CA ARG A 25 0.64 -23.10 13.10
C ARG A 25 1.43 -22.17 12.18
N THR A 26 2.55 -22.68 11.67
CA THR A 26 3.41 -21.98 10.72
C THR A 26 2.75 -21.99 9.33
N LEU A 27 3.22 -21.15 8.41
CA LEU A 27 2.79 -21.18 7.01
C LEU A 27 2.95 -22.58 6.40
N GLY A 28 4.02 -23.30 6.72
CA GLY A 28 4.24 -24.68 6.29
C GLY A 28 3.16 -25.65 6.81
N LYS A 29 2.73 -25.51 8.08
CA LYS A 29 1.64 -26.31 8.65
C LYS A 29 0.26 -25.92 8.13
N ALA A 30 0.07 -24.69 7.67
CA ALA A 30 -1.16 -24.26 7.03
C ALA A 30 -1.31 -24.91 5.63
N GLY A 31 -0.20 -25.21 4.95
CA GLY A 31 -0.22 -25.84 3.64
C GLY A 31 -1.08 -25.05 2.66
N ASN A 32 -2.00 -25.74 1.98
CA ASN A 32 -2.90 -25.11 1.00
C ASN A 32 -4.20 -24.57 1.62
N ASP A 33 -4.41 -24.72 2.93
CA ASP A 33 -5.59 -24.21 3.62
C ASP A 33 -5.57 -22.67 3.62
N HIS A 34 -6.56 -22.08 2.95
CA HIS A 34 -6.70 -20.64 2.78
C HIS A 34 -6.87 -19.93 4.12
N ASP A 35 -7.79 -20.41 4.95
CA ASP A 35 -8.17 -19.77 6.22
C ASP A 35 -7.07 -19.90 7.27
N LEU A 36 -6.30 -20.99 7.24
CA LEU A 36 -5.12 -21.14 8.11
C LEU A 36 -3.98 -20.21 7.70
N ARG A 37 -3.73 -20.05 6.39
CA ARG A 37 -2.71 -19.12 5.89
C ARG A 37 -3.07 -17.67 6.20
N GLU A 38 -4.31 -17.27 5.94
CA GLU A 38 -4.79 -15.92 6.23
C GLU A 38 -4.65 -15.59 7.72
N ARG A 39 -5.14 -16.48 8.60
CA ARG A 39 -4.98 -16.31 10.05
C ARG A 39 -3.52 -16.22 10.48
N ARG A 40 -2.62 -16.99 9.86
CA ARG A 40 -1.18 -16.91 10.17
C ARG A 40 -0.59 -15.57 9.71
N LEU A 41 -0.87 -15.12 8.49
CA LEU A 41 -0.36 -13.84 7.97
C LEU A 41 -0.88 -12.64 8.78
N ILE A 42 -2.15 -12.66 9.18
CA ILE A 42 -2.72 -11.69 10.12
C ILE A 42 -1.95 -11.71 11.45
N GLY A 43 -1.67 -12.90 12.00
CA GLY A 43 -0.90 -13.06 13.22
C GLY A 43 0.53 -12.54 13.12
N VAL A 44 1.20 -12.80 11.99
CA VAL A 44 2.54 -12.26 11.70
C VAL A 44 2.49 -10.74 11.69
N LEU A 45 1.57 -10.14 10.93
CA LEU A 45 1.46 -8.68 10.83
C LEU A 45 1.16 -8.03 12.18
N ARG A 46 0.23 -8.58 12.98
CA ARG A 46 -0.05 -8.09 14.35
C ARG A 46 1.20 -8.09 15.21
N GLN A 47 1.91 -9.21 15.25
CA GLN A 47 3.10 -9.38 16.08
C GLN A 47 4.26 -8.48 15.62
N SER A 48 4.47 -8.34 14.31
CA SER A 48 5.53 -7.50 13.76
C SER A 48 5.32 -6.04 14.10
N LEU A 49 4.08 -5.55 14.05
CA LEU A 49 3.76 -4.14 14.25
C LEU A 49 3.48 -3.78 15.71
N GLY A 50 3.13 -4.77 16.55
CA GLY A 50 2.67 -4.51 17.91
C GLY A 50 1.28 -3.86 17.94
N VAL A 51 0.40 -4.22 17.00
CA VAL A 51 -0.95 -3.67 16.83
C VAL A 51 -2.00 -4.77 16.86
N HIS A 52 -3.21 -4.44 17.32
CA HIS A 52 -4.30 -5.42 17.44
C HIS A 52 -5.26 -5.40 16.24
N ASP A 53 -5.54 -4.23 15.65
CA ASP A 53 -6.51 -4.08 14.55
C ASP A 53 -5.90 -4.46 13.20
N VAL A 54 -5.67 -5.76 13.00
CA VAL A 54 -5.36 -6.34 11.69
C VAL A 54 -6.54 -7.15 11.22
N ARG A 55 -7.03 -6.80 10.02
CA ARG A 55 -8.18 -7.38 9.35
C ARG A 55 -7.71 -8.21 8.14
N PRO A 56 -8.49 -9.20 7.70
CA PRO A 56 -8.20 -9.88 6.45
C PRO A 56 -8.21 -8.90 5.28
N VAL A 57 -7.37 -9.14 4.28
CA VAL A 57 -7.49 -8.49 2.97
C VAL A 57 -8.74 -9.02 2.25
N MET A 58 -9.20 -8.30 1.24
CA MET A 58 -10.37 -8.75 0.47
C MET A 58 -10.01 -9.95 -0.43
N PRO A 59 -10.88 -10.97 -0.53
CA PRO A 59 -10.72 -12.04 -1.50
C PRO A 59 -10.59 -11.51 -2.93
N PRO A 60 -9.83 -12.19 -3.81
CA PRO A 60 -9.21 -13.50 -3.63
C PRO A 60 -7.82 -13.47 -2.95
N ALA A 61 -7.35 -12.30 -2.50
CA ALA A 61 -6.06 -12.19 -1.82
C ALA A 61 -6.10 -12.87 -0.43
N ILE A 62 -4.95 -13.39 0.01
CA ILE A 62 -4.78 -14.07 1.30
C ILE A 62 -3.81 -13.23 2.13
N GLY A 63 -4.23 -12.69 3.28
CA GLY A 63 -3.35 -11.81 4.03
C GLY A 63 -4.02 -10.97 5.10
N GLY A 64 -3.27 -10.03 5.64
CA GLY A 64 -3.74 -9.06 6.62
C GLY A 64 -3.45 -7.62 6.20
N VAL A 65 -4.31 -6.71 6.62
CA VAL A 65 -4.17 -5.25 6.45
C VAL A 65 -4.40 -4.55 7.79
N THR A 66 -3.64 -3.49 8.03
CA THR A 66 -3.85 -2.56 9.16
C THR A 66 -3.84 -1.12 8.68
N MET A 67 -4.54 -0.25 9.41
CA MET A 67 -4.44 1.20 9.28
C MET A 67 -3.28 1.71 10.13
N LEU A 68 -2.15 2.06 9.51
CA LEU A 68 -0.95 2.57 10.16
C LEU A 68 -1.13 3.99 10.73
N ASP A 69 -1.92 4.83 10.06
CA ASP A 69 -2.18 6.19 10.54
C ASP A 69 -2.97 6.16 11.84
N ASP A 70 -3.98 5.30 11.93
CA ASP A 70 -4.74 5.10 13.17
C ASP A 70 -3.90 4.40 14.24
N ALA A 71 -3.09 3.40 13.88
CA ALA A 71 -2.36 2.59 14.85
C ALA A 71 -1.13 3.29 15.45
N ILE A 72 -0.37 4.03 14.64
CA ILE A 72 0.91 4.62 15.07
C ILE A 72 1.10 6.07 14.60
N GLY A 73 0.10 6.69 13.96
CA GLY A 73 0.14 8.11 13.60
C GLY A 73 0.97 8.42 12.35
N THR A 74 1.15 7.48 11.42
CA THR A 74 1.82 7.77 10.15
C THR A 74 1.09 8.87 9.37
N VAL A 75 1.85 9.72 8.68
CA VAL A 75 1.27 10.88 7.98
C VAL A 75 1.42 10.84 6.46
N SER A 76 2.30 10.00 5.91
CA SER A 76 2.53 9.84 4.47
C SER A 76 1.97 8.54 3.89
N THR A 77 1.55 7.59 4.74
CA THR A 77 0.76 6.41 4.39
C THR A 77 -0.33 6.19 5.43
N GLN A 78 -1.38 5.46 5.06
CA GLN A 78 -2.44 5.05 5.97
C GLN A 78 -2.47 3.56 6.23
N ARG A 79 -1.93 2.72 5.34
CA ARG A 79 -2.15 1.28 5.45
C ARG A 79 -0.94 0.48 5.02
N LEU A 80 -0.85 -0.71 5.60
CA LEU A 80 0.17 -1.71 5.31
C LEU A 80 -0.52 -3.06 5.18
N CYS A 81 -0.21 -3.77 4.11
CA CYS A 81 -0.72 -5.11 3.83
C CYS A 81 0.42 -6.12 3.84
N LEU A 82 0.18 -7.30 4.39
CA LEU A 82 1.02 -8.49 4.23
C LEU A 82 0.16 -9.59 3.62
N GLU A 83 0.47 -9.98 2.39
CA GLU A 83 -0.39 -10.88 1.62
C GLU A 83 0.41 -11.84 0.73
N GLN A 84 -0.17 -13.00 0.46
CA GLN A 84 0.32 -13.94 -0.52
C GLN A 84 -0.22 -13.59 -1.91
N HIS A 85 0.68 -13.50 -2.88
CA HIS A 85 0.37 -13.37 -4.29
C HIS A 85 1.13 -14.45 -5.08
N GLY A 86 0.43 -15.51 -5.47
CA GLY A 86 1.04 -16.70 -6.04
C GLY A 86 2.12 -17.29 -5.13
N ASP A 87 3.32 -17.43 -5.67
CA ASP A 87 4.51 -17.95 -4.96
C ASP A 87 5.34 -16.84 -4.30
N THR A 88 4.73 -15.70 -3.96
CA THR A 88 5.40 -14.57 -3.30
C THR A 88 4.60 -14.10 -2.09
N LEU A 89 5.29 -13.85 -0.98
CA LEU A 89 4.77 -13.05 0.13
C LEU A 89 5.12 -11.58 -0.13
N ILE A 90 4.14 -10.68 -0.08
CA ILE A 90 4.31 -9.26 -0.37
C ILE A 90 3.90 -8.45 0.87
N LEU A 91 4.82 -7.59 1.31
CA LEU A 91 4.54 -6.50 2.24
C LEU A 91 4.43 -5.22 1.42
N ARG A 92 3.28 -4.53 1.45
CA ARG A 92 3.06 -3.33 0.64
C ARG A 92 2.36 -2.21 1.38
N THR A 93 2.67 -0.98 0.97
CA THR A 93 2.05 0.26 1.45
C THR A 93 1.87 1.24 0.30
N TRP A 94 0.91 2.16 0.42
CA TRP A 94 0.64 3.18 -0.58
C TRP A 94 0.94 4.55 0.01
N LEU A 95 2.14 5.05 -0.28
CA LEU A 95 2.55 6.38 0.13
C LEU A 95 1.81 7.43 -0.71
N ALA A 96 1.62 8.62 -0.13
CA ALA A 96 1.12 9.81 -0.81
C ALA A 96 -0.26 9.67 -1.48
N GLU A 97 -1.11 8.76 -0.99
CA GLU A 97 -2.39 8.49 -1.62
C GLU A 97 -3.37 9.67 -1.48
N LEU A 98 -3.45 10.29 -0.31
CA LEU A 98 -4.26 11.48 -0.07
C LEU A 98 -3.42 12.76 -0.17
N LYS A 99 -4.06 13.89 -0.53
CA LYS A 99 -3.36 15.19 -0.65
C LYS A 99 -2.52 15.57 0.59
N PRO A 100 -2.99 15.40 1.85
CA PRO A 100 -2.15 15.62 3.02
C PRO A 100 -0.92 14.71 3.07
N GLN A 101 -1.07 13.43 2.72
CA GLN A 101 0.06 12.47 2.67
C GLN A 101 1.04 12.80 1.56
N ALA A 102 0.53 13.18 0.38
CA ALA A 102 1.36 13.64 -0.73
C ALA A 102 2.18 14.88 -0.31
N LYS A 103 1.56 15.82 0.40
CA LYS A 103 2.29 16.97 0.97
C LYS A 103 3.36 16.50 1.97
N ALA A 104 3.00 15.58 2.86
CA ALA A 104 3.88 15.06 3.88
C ALA A 104 5.10 14.32 3.29
N LEU A 105 4.93 13.62 2.17
CA LEU A 105 6.02 12.92 1.45
C LEU A 105 6.81 13.86 0.54
N TYR A 106 6.15 14.40 -0.49
CA TYR A 106 6.80 15.06 -1.62
C TYR A 106 7.28 16.49 -1.31
N ARG A 107 6.73 17.14 -0.28
CA ARG A 107 7.09 18.53 0.07
C ARG A 107 8.00 18.62 1.30
N THR A 108 8.66 17.52 1.65
CA THR A 108 9.58 17.43 2.79
C THR A 108 10.81 16.60 2.42
N GLU A 109 11.75 16.49 3.36
CA GLU A 109 12.95 15.63 3.25
C GLU A 109 12.64 14.13 3.12
N ARG A 110 11.37 13.72 3.25
CA ARG A 110 10.99 12.31 3.08
C ARG A 110 11.17 11.80 1.66
N ALA A 111 10.88 12.63 0.66
CA ALA A 111 11.08 12.27 -0.75
C ALA A 111 12.55 11.95 -1.10
N PRO A 112 13.55 12.82 -0.82
CA PRO A 112 14.94 12.48 -1.10
C PRO A 112 15.45 11.28 -0.26
N ARG A 113 14.95 11.09 0.97
CA ARG A 113 15.27 9.90 1.78
C ARG A 113 14.72 8.61 1.17
N LEU A 114 13.49 8.65 0.65
CA LEU A 114 12.89 7.52 -0.06
C LEU A 114 13.66 7.21 -1.35
N ILE A 115 14.04 8.24 -2.13
CA ILE A 115 14.89 8.05 -3.31
C ILE A 115 16.18 7.32 -2.94
N LYS A 116 16.83 7.73 -1.84
CA LYS A 116 18.03 7.06 -1.36
C LYS A 116 17.77 5.58 -1.04
N LEU A 117 16.71 5.28 -0.27
CA LEU A 117 16.32 3.90 0.07
C LEU A 117 16.16 3.02 -1.17
N LEU A 118 15.53 3.56 -2.21
CA LEU A 118 15.22 2.85 -3.45
C LEU A 118 16.42 2.73 -4.41
N SER A 119 17.49 3.52 -4.19
CA SER A 119 18.66 3.56 -5.06
C SER A 119 19.85 2.74 -4.52
N GLU A 120 19.73 2.14 -3.34
CA GLU A 120 20.78 1.29 -2.78
C GLU A 120 20.93 0.02 -3.67
N PRO A 121 22.17 -0.46 -3.95
CA PRO A 121 22.39 -1.63 -4.79
C PRO A 121 21.67 -2.90 -4.30
N ASP A 122 21.55 -3.04 -2.99
CA ASP A 122 20.90 -4.17 -2.31
C ASP A 122 19.51 -3.77 -1.76
N ALA A 123 18.84 -2.81 -2.41
CA ALA A 123 17.53 -2.34 -2.00
C ALA A 123 16.50 -3.49 -2.00
N ILE A 124 16.01 -3.82 -0.80
CA ILE A 124 14.94 -4.79 -0.57
C ILE A 124 13.54 -4.22 -0.82
N TRP A 125 13.45 -2.89 -0.93
CA TRP A 125 12.23 -2.14 -1.18
C TRP A 125 12.19 -1.71 -2.64
N HIS A 126 11.07 -2.00 -3.29
CA HIS A 126 10.78 -1.53 -4.64
C HIS A 126 9.62 -0.55 -4.59
N ALA A 127 9.60 0.37 -5.54
CA ALA A 127 8.50 1.31 -5.70
C ALA A 127 7.91 1.23 -7.10
N ARG A 128 6.63 1.52 -7.22
CA ARG A 128 5.92 1.64 -8.49
C ARG A 128 5.00 2.84 -8.45
N PRO A 129 5.00 3.70 -9.48
CA PRO A 129 3.97 4.72 -9.65
C PRO A 129 2.58 4.11 -9.59
N ASN A 130 1.72 4.68 -8.76
CA ASN A 130 0.34 4.25 -8.59
C ASN A 130 -0.59 5.47 -8.69
N VAL A 131 -0.32 6.36 -9.65
CA VAL A 131 -1.17 7.53 -9.90
C VAL A 131 -2.59 7.08 -10.26
N TYR A 132 -3.60 7.74 -9.73
CA TYR A 132 -4.97 7.45 -10.11
C TYR A 132 -5.91 8.64 -9.96
N LEU A 133 -7.03 8.57 -10.66
CA LEU A 133 -8.15 9.49 -10.56
C LEU A 133 -9.29 8.85 -9.76
N ALA A 134 -9.89 9.63 -8.88
CA ALA A 134 -10.94 9.17 -7.99
C ALA A 134 -11.93 10.29 -7.68
N PHE A 135 -13.01 10.00 -6.97
CA PHE A 135 -13.77 11.00 -6.21
C PHE A 135 -13.68 10.71 -4.71
N ARG A 136 -14.18 11.62 -3.88
CA ARG A 136 -14.20 11.43 -2.43
C ARG A 136 -14.86 10.09 -2.06
N ASN A 137 -14.17 9.29 -1.25
CA ASN A 137 -14.59 7.95 -0.80
C ASN A 137 -14.83 6.93 -1.93
N ALA A 138 -14.37 7.20 -3.15
CA ALA A 138 -14.28 6.15 -4.16
C ALA A 138 -13.25 5.12 -3.69
N GLY A 139 -13.61 3.85 -3.64
CA GLY A 139 -12.57 2.85 -3.64
C GLY A 139 -12.25 2.35 -5.07
N ALA A 140 -11.20 1.54 -5.16
CA ALA A 140 -10.58 0.94 -6.34
C ALA A 140 -11.48 0.64 -7.53
N PRO A 141 -12.56 -0.19 -7.53
CA PRO A 141 -13.34 -0.43 -8.75
C PRO A 141 -13.97 0.84 -9.33
N LEU A 142 -14.06 1.93 -8.54
CA LEU A 142 -14.58 3.22 -8.97
C LEU A 142 -13.48 4.22 -9.33
N ARG A 143 -12.21 3.85 -9.18
CA ARG A 143 -11.05 4.66 -9.56
C ARG A 143 -10.66 4.36 -11.00
N LEU A 144 -9.91 5.28 -11.58
CA LEU A 144 -9.19 5.08 -12.84
C LEU A 144 -7.71 5.08 -12.54
N TYR A 145 -7.03 3.97 -12.84
CA TYR A 145 -5.59 3.77 -12.68
C TYR A 145 -4.93 3.79 -14.06
N PRO A 146 -4.40 4.94 -14.51
CA PRO A 146 -3.73 5.00 -15.81
C PRO A 146 -2.41 4.22 -15.78
N HIS A 147 -1.98 3.77 -16.96
CA HIS A 147 -0.67 3.20 -17.19
C HIS A 147 0.39 4.31 -17.15
N CYS A 148 0.98 4.49 -15.96
CA CYS A 148 2.09 5.42 -15.75
C CYS A 148 3.41 4.79 -16.21
N ASN A 149 4.11 5.47 -17.11
CA ASN A 149 5.35 4.98 -17.72
C ASN A 149 6.61 5.62 -17.11
N LEU A 150 6.48 6.32 -15.99
CA LEU A 150 7.61 6.95 -15.32
C LEU A 150 8.39 5.93 -14.48
N ASP A 151 9.70 6.10 -14.44
CA ASP A 151 10.54 5.48 -13.42
C ASP A 151 10.12 5.97 -12.02
N PRO A 152 10.17 5.12 -10.97
CA PRO A 152 9.75 5.52 -9.62
C PRO A 152 10.53 6.72 -9.05
N ILE A 153 11.83 6.84 -9.32
CA ILE A 153 12.64 7.97 -8.85
C ILE A 153 12.24 9.24 -9.59
N GLU A 154 12.09 9.17 -10.91
CA GLU A 154 11.59 10.30 -11.70
C GLU A 154 10.19 10.74 -11.23
N TYR A 155 9.30 9.80 -10.96
CA TYR A 155 7.96 10.05 -10.44
C TYR A 155 8.01 10.81 -9.10
N ILE A 156 8.86 10.38 -8.16
CA ILE A 156 9.05 11.08 -6.88
C ILE A 156 9.59 12.50 -7.10
N VAL A 157 10.60 12.67 -7.96
CA VAL A 157 11.19 13.99 -8.26
C VAL A 157 10.15 14.95 -8.83
N ARG A 158 9.36 14.50 -9.81
CA ARG A 158 8.35 15.35 -10.45
C ARG A 158 7.26 15.79 -9.46
N TRP A 159 6.72 14.87 -8.66
CA TRP A 159 5.73 15.22 -7.62
C TRP A 159 6.31 16.05 -6.48
N SER A 160 7.63 15.98 -6.24
CA SER A 160 8.31 16.87 -5.29
C SER A 160 8.45 18.29 -5.85
N GLY A 161 8.50 18.44 -7.18
CA GLY A 161 8.57 19.70 -7.90
C GLY A 161 7.21 20.33 -8.22
N ASP A 162 7.11 20.90 -9.41
CA ASP A 162 6.00 21.74 -9.84
C ASP A 162 4.69 20.97 -10.08
N ASP A 163 4.78 19.66 -10.37
CA ASP A 163 3.61 18.82 -10.63
C ASP A 163 2.72 18.72 -9.39
N PHE A 164 3.28 18.92 -8.18
CA PHE A 164 2.54 18.92 -6.93
C PHE A 164 1.31 19.85 -6.95
N THR A 165 1.37 20.95 -7.69
CA THR A 165 0.27 21.91 -7.83
C THR A 165 -1.01 21.28 -8.40
N ARG A 166 -0.91 20.17 -9.12
CA ARG A 166 -2.04 19.40 -9.66
C ARG A 166 -2.63 18.40 -8.68
N VAL A 167 -2.06 18.18 -7.51
CA VAL A 167 -2.58 17.20 -6.54
C VAL A 167 -3.88 17.69 -5.91
N GLY A 168 -4.90 16.83 -5.91
CA GLY A 168 -6.20 17.09 -5.28
C GLY A 168 -7.36 17.18 -6.28
N GLY A 169 -8.42 17.86 -5.85
CA GLY A 169 -9.67 17.99 -6.62
C GLY A 169 -9.54 18.95 -7.79
N HIS A 170 -10.15 18.58 -8.91
CA HIS A 170 -10.36 19.37 -10.11
C HIS A 170 -11.84 19.26 -10.51
N PRO A 171 -12.42 20.31 -11.09
CA PRO A 171 -13.75 20.23 -11.68
C PRO A 171 -13.85 19.10 -12.71
N ARG A 172 -15.02 18.47 -12.78
CA ARG A 172 -15.27 17.38 -13.74
C ARG A 172 -15.00 17.82 -15.18
N GLU A 173 -15.48 19.01 -15.52
CA GLU A 173 -15.37 19.62 -16.85
C GLU A 173 -13.92 19.84 -17.30
N ASP A 174 -13.01 19.97 -16.34
CA ASP A 174 -11.58 20.14 -16.60
C ASP A 174 -10.87 18.83 -16.90
N LEU A 175 -11.51 17.67 -16.63
CA LEU A 175 -10.87 16.37 -16.82
C LEU A 175 -10.43 16.19 -18.27
N LYS A 176 -11.34 16.33 -19.24
CA LYS A 176 -11.01 16.12 -20.67
C LYS A 176 -10.23 17.26 -21.29
N SER A 177 -10.52 18.50 -20.88
CA SER A 177 -9.96 19.69 -21.52
C SER A 177 -8.56 20.03 -21.02
N THR A 178 -8.24 19.69 -19.76
CA THR A 178 -7.03 20.17 -19.08
C THR A 178 -6.26 19.06 -18.38
N LEU A 179 -6.88 18.34 -17.46
CA LEU A 179 -6.17 17.39 -16.59
C LEU A 179 -5.66 16.16 -17.36
N TRP A 180 -6.51 15.56 -18.19
CA TRP A 180 -6.15 14.37 -18.97
C TRP A 180 -5.04 14.65 -19.99
N PRO A 181 -5.11 15.69 -20.84
CA PRO A 181 -4.00 16.05 -21.72
C PRO A 181 -2.69 16.32 -20.94
N TRP A 182 -2.78 16.92 -19.75
CA TRP A 182 -1.63 17.14 -18.90
C TRP A 182 -1.03 15.80 -18.41
N LEU A 183 -1.84 14.87 -17.90
CA LEU A 183 -1.38 13.53 -17.48
C LEU A 183 -0.70 12.77 -18.63
N ARG A 184 -1.28 12.82 -19.83
CA ARG A 184 -0.73 12.20 -21.05
C ARG A 184 0.62 12.80 -21.42
N SER A 185 0.71 14.15 -21.48
CA SER A 185 1.96 14.85 -21.82
C SER A 185 3.07 14.66 -20.79
N ARG A 186 2.70 14.46 -19.52
CA ARG A 186 3.64 14.19 -18.41
C ARG A 186 3.88 12.70 -18.18
N GLN A 187 3.33 11.82 -19.04
CA GLN A 187 3.53 10.36 -18.98
C GLN A 187 2.98 9.69 -17.71
N TYR A 188 2.08 10.36 -16.99
CA TYR A 188 1.29 9.77 -15.91
C TYR A 188 0.16 8.88 -16.43
N ALA A 189 -0.16 8.96 -17.73
CA ALA A 189 -1.14 8.12 -18.43
C ALA A 189 -0.65 7.77 -19.84
N GLY A 190 -0.91 6.55 -20.30
CA GLY A 190 -0.58 6.02 -21.62
C GLY A 190 -1.72 6.22 -22.65
N PRO A 191 -1.44 6.14 -23.97
CA PRO A 191 -2.48 6.21 -25.01
C PRO A 191 -3.57 5.15 -24.85
N GLU A 192 -3.21 3.99 -24.35
CA GLU A 192 -4.11 2.89 -24.02
C GLU A 192 -5.17 3.26 -22.98
N ASP A 193 -4.97 4.33 -22.20
CA ASP A 193 -5.93 4.74 -21.17
C ASP A 193 -7.03 5.66 -21.69
N ASP A 194 -6.92 6.19 -22.92
CA ASP A 194 -7.83 7.20 -23.44
C ASP A 194 -9.29 6.69 -23.47
N GLU A 195 -9.49 5.41 -23.79
CA GLU A 195 -10.81 4.76 -23.83
C GLU A 195 -11.44 4.61 -22.44
N GLN A 196 -10.65 4.59 -21.38
CA GLN A 196 -11.14 4.39 -20.01
C GLN A 196 -11.70 5.68 -19.39
N VAL A 197 -11.38 6.85 -19.95
CA VAL A 197 -11.78 8.16 -19.43
C VAL A 197 -13.30 8.32 -19.45
N ASP A 198 -13.96 7.86 -20.52
CA ASP A 198 -15.42 7.98 -20.66
C ASP A 198 -16.14 7.12 -19.62
N GLY A 199 -15.74 5.87 -19.46
CA GLY A 199 -16.28 4.99 -18.42
C GLY A 199 -15.98 5.50 -17.00
N PHE A 200 -14.84 6.16 -16.78
CA PHE A 200 -14.58 6.84 -15.51
C PHE A 200 -15.47 8.06 -15.30
N LEU A 201 -15.70 8.87 -16.33
CA LEU A 201 -16.61 10.02 -16.26
C LEU A 201 -18.04 9.59 -15.93
N ASP A 202 -18.52 8.48 -16.49
CA ASP A 202 -19.85 7.97 -16.16
C ASP A 202 -19.94 7.60 -14.68
N ARG A 203 -18.95 6.85 -14.17
CA ARG A 203 -18.83 6.51 -12.74
C ARG A 203 -18.69 7.76 -11.86
N LEU A 204 -17.97 8.78 -12.32
CA LEU A 204 -17.71 10.02 -11.57
C LEU A 204 -18.99 10.84 -11.35
N GLY A 205 -19.94 10.84 -12.29
CA GLY A 205 -21.15 11.66 -12.19
C GLY A 205 -20.81 13.16 -12.05
N ARG A 206 -21.54 13.92 -11.23
CA ARG A 206 -21.33 15.39 -11.08
C ARG A 206 -20.22 15.80 -10.10
N ARG A 207 -19.36 14.87 -9.68
CA ARG A 207 -18.35 15.10 -8.64
C ARG A 207 -17.04 15.59 -9.22
N ASP A 208 -16.25 16.27 -8.40
CA ASP A 208 -14.87 16.63 -8.72
C ASP A 208 -14.01 15.37 -8.87
N VAL A 209 -13.04 15.45 -9.80
CA VAL A 209 -12.00 14.45 -9.97
C VAL A 209 -10.81 14.77 -9.07
N HIS A 210 -10.41 13.82 -8.25
CA HIS A 210 -9.25 13.91 -7.39
C HIS A 210 -8.07 13.19 -8.03
N LEU A 211 -7.05 13.95 -8.43
CA LEU A 211 -5.75 13.40 -8.82
C LEU A 211 -4.96 13.02 -7.56
N ARG A 212 -4.59 11.75 -7.49
CA ARG A 212 -3.87 11.18 -6.35
C ARG A 212 -2.52 10.61 -6.81
N PRO A 213 -1.40 11.19 -6.35
CA PRO A 213 -0.06 10.80 -6.79
C PRO A 213 0.46 9.64 -5.95
N SER A 214 -0.34 8.59 -5.77
CA SER A 214 0.06 7.48 -4.90
C SER A 214 1.31 6.79 -5.44
N LEU A 215 2.16 6.32 -4.54
CA LEU A 215 3.32 5.49 -4.82
C LEU A 215 3.18 4.19 -4.03
N GLU A 216 3.12 3.07 -4.74
CA GLU A 216 3.14 1.77 -4.10
C GLU A 216 4.59 1.42 -3.76
N VAL A 217 4.84 1.00 -2.52
CA VAL A 217 6.15 0.57 -2.05
C VAL A 217 6.01 -0.84 -1.48
N THR A 218 6.82 -1.76 -1.98
CA THR A 218 6.71 -3.19 -1.73
C THR A 218 8.04 -3.81 -1.34
N ARG A 219 8.02 -4.73 -0.38
CA ARG A 219 9.06 -5.74 -0.15
C ARG A 219 8.46 -7.12 -0.40
N SER A 220 9.22 -8.00 -1.02
CA SER A 220 8.76 -9.34 -1.37
C SER A 220 9.71 -10.42 -0.87
N TRP A 221 9.15 -11.57 -0.52
CA TRP A 221 9.88 -12.81 -0.26
C TRP A 221 9.35 -13.90 -1.18
N PRO A 222 10.21 -14.75 -1.78
CA PRO A 222 9.77 -16.02 -2.31
C PRO A 222 8.97 -16.79 -1.25
N TRP A 223 7.83 -17.37 -1.61
CA TRP A 223 6.94 -18.02 -0.65
C TRP A 223 7.63 -19.13 0.14
N ALA A 224 8.47 -19.92 -0.52
CA ALA A 224 9.26 -20.97 0.15
C ALA A 224 10.21 -20.41 1.22
N GLU A 225 10.80 -19.23 0.98
CA GLU A 225 11.64 -18.56 1.96
C GLU A 225 10.82 -18.05 3.14
N ALA A 226 9.67 -17.43 2.88
CA ALA A 226 8.74 -16.97 3.90
C ALA A 226 8.25 -18.12 4.79
N VAL A 227 7.92 -19.27 4.18
CA VAL A 227 7.58 -20.50 4.92
C VAL A 227 8.73 -20.93 5.82
N GLY A 228 9.94 -21.01 5.28
CA GLY A 228 11.11 -21.38 6.07
C GLY A 228 11.40 -20.38 7.21
N LEU A 229 11.22 -19.07 6.98
CA LEU A 229 11.35 -18.02 7.99
C LEU A 229 10.33 -18.21 9.10
N ASP A 230 9.11 -18.56 8.74
CA ASP A 230 8.03 -18.76 9.70
C ASP A 230 8.23 -20.01 10.55
N GLU A 231 8.69 -21.10 9.93
CA GLU A 231 8.99 -22.36 10.61
C GLU A 231 10.09 -22.25 11.67
N ARG A 232 11.11 -21.42 11.41
CA ARG A 232 12.17 -21.12 12.38
C ARG A 232 11.86 -19.95 13.31
N GLY A 233 10.64 -19.39 13.25
CA GLY A 233 10.19 -18.30 14.12
C GLY A 233 10.81 -16.92 13.82
N ALA A 234 11.42 -16.74 12.64
CA ALA A 234 12.13 -15.52 12.25
C ALA A 234 11.28 -14.53 11.42
N LEU A 235 10.18 -14.98 10.80
CA LEU A 235 9.38 -14.15 9.88
C LEU A 235 8.86 -12.87 10.54
N VAL A 236 8.40 -12.95 11.79
CA VAL A 236 7.87 -11.79 12.52
C VAL A 236 8.94 -10.70 12.70
N ALA A 237 10.16 -11.10 13.08
CA ALA A 237 11.27 -10.17 13.28
C ALA A 237 11.72 -9.56 11.95
N ASP A 238 11.74 -10.35 10.88
CA ASP A 238 12.15 -9.87 9.55
C ASP A 238 11.13 -8.87 8.96
N VAL A 239 9.83 -9.17 9.05
CA VAL A 239 8.76 -8.21 8.67
C VAL A 239 8.82 -6.94 9.53
N ARG A 240 9.05 -7.08 10.85
CA ARG A 240 9.19 -5.92 11.74
C ARG A 240 10.39 -5.04 11.36
N SER A 241 11.53 -5.66 11.07
CA SER A 241 12.74 -4.93 10.61
C SER A 241 12.43 -4.19 9.31
N ALA A 242 11.82 -4.86 8.33
CA ALA A 242 11.44 -4.24 7.07
C ALA A 242 10.64 -2.94 7.26
N VAL A 243 9.57 -3.04 8.07
CA VAL A 243 8.67 -1.91 8.33
C VAL A 243 9.40 -0.82 9.12
N GLY A 244 10.16 -1.20 10.14
CA GLY A 244 10.97 -0.26 10.94
C GLY A 244 11.96 0.52 10.07
N ASP A 245 12.65 -0.15 9.16
CA ASP A 245 13.62 0.46 8.24
C ASP A 245 12.94 1.44 7.30
N LEU A 246 11.78 1.08 6.72
CA LEU A 246 11.00 1.98 5.89
C LEU A 246 10.58 3.23 6.68
N LEU A 247 9.86 3.05 7.81
CA LEU A 247 9.33 4.14 8.62
C LEU A 247 10.43 5.08 9.11
N SER A 248 11.53 4.52 9.63
CA SER A 248 12.71 5.29 10.06
C SER A 248 13.29 6.10 8.90
N THR A 249 13.44 5.48 7.73
CA THR A 249 14.03 6.15 6.56
C THR A 249 13.18 7.33 6.12
N ILE A 250 11.85 7.17 6.05
CA ILE A 250 10.93 8.27 5.69
C ILE A 250 10.48 9.09 6.90
N ASN A 251 11.15 9.00 8.04
CA ASN A 251 10.88 9.79 9.24
C ASN A 251 9.39 9.79 9.64
N GLU A 252 8.80 8.60 9.66
CA GLU A 252 7.49 8.30 10.26
C GLU A 252 7.67 7.90 11.73
N PRO A 253 6.60 7.96 12.54
CA PRO A 253 6.64 7.43 13.89
C PRO A 253 7.15 5.98 13.93
N PRO A 254 7.99 5.63 14.92
CA PRO A 254 8.51 4.27 15.04
C PRO A 254 7.40 3.30 15.46
N LEU A 255 7.62 2.01 15.18
CA LEU A 255 6.75 0.96 15.70
C LEU A 255 6.77 0.95 17.24
N PRO A 256 5.63 0.67 17.91
CA PRO A 256 5.57 0.44 19.34
C PRO A 256 6.60 -0.60 19.79
N ALA A 257 7.14 -0.45 21.00
CA ALA A 257 8.03 -1.46 21.58
C ALA A 257 7.34 -2.83 21.58
N SER A 258 8.07 -3.87 21.20
CA SER A 258 7.52 -5.23 21.15
C SER A 258 7.06 -5.66 22.54
N THR A 259 5.75 -5.78 22.74
CA THR A 259 5.14 -6.35 23.97
C THR A 259 5.17 -7.88 23.96
N VAL A 260 6.27 -8.47 23.48
CA VAL A 260 6.47 -9.91 23.64
C VAL A 260 6.90 -10.14 25.09
N SER A 261 5.92 -10.27 25.97
CA SER A 261 6.15 -10.85 27.29
C SER A 261 6.68 -12.26 27.08
N LEU A 262 7.98 -12.43 27.30
CA LEU A 262 8.60 -13.71 27.62
C LEU A 262 8.11 -14.12 29.01
N GLU A 263 6.90 -14.64 29.11
CA GLU A 263 6.56 -15.50 30.24
C GLU A 263 7.09 -16.91 29.92
N GLN A 264 8.27 -17.14 30.50
CA GLN A 264 8.97 -18.36 30.93
C GLN A 264 8.50 -19.71 30.36
#